data_AF-A0A1U7XNR1-F1
#
_entry.id   AF-A0A1U7XNR1-F1
#
_cell.length_a   1.000
_cell.length_b   1.000
_cell.length_c   1.000
_cell.angle_alpha   90.00
_cell.angle_beta   90.00
_cell.angle_gamma   90.00
#
_symmetry.space_group_name_H-M   'P 1'
#
loop_
_entity.id
_entity.type
_entity.pdbx_description
1 polymer ?
#
loop_
_entity_poly.entity_id
_entity_poly.type
_entity_poly.pdbx_seq_one_letter_code
_entity_poly.pdbx_strand_id
1 'polypeptide(L)'
;MRQMWERLSEPHSDSELADDNDVEDSDGEDEIHGILRDLYPNFDRDNIETGGDDFVEEEPNPEANKFYRLLKDFDQLLYEGSKIFKLSTVIKLLHIKSIGRWSNESFTMLLKILKEDLLPDESNLPASYYEAKKIIQDLGLSYMKIDACKNDCMLYWKDDELLQFCKVCGASRYKEDKRSEEIKCRSGKKIPYKILSYFSLKPRLQRLFMSSKTSSLMTWHLTRPNFQTGS
;
A
#
# COMPACT_ATOMS: atom_id res chain seq x y z
N MET A 1 8.68 11.12 16.91
CA MET A 1 8.54 10.92 15.44
C MET A 1 9.69 10.10 14.81
N ARG A 2 10.35 9.19 15.55
CA ARG A 2 11.47 8.35 15.04
C ARG A 2 11.21 6.84 15.09
N GLN A 3 10.04 6.38 15.58
CA GLN A 3 9.83 4.96 15.91
C GLN A 3 8.74 4.26 15.10
N MET A 4 8.13 4.90 14.10
CA MET A 4 7.03 4.29 13.33
C MET A 4 7.45 3.65 12.00
N TRP A 5 8.71 3.81 11.57
CA TRP A 5 9.15 3.46 10.21
C TRP A 5 10.06 2.22 10.10
N GLU A 6 10.41 1.56 11.20
CA GLU A 6 11.27 0.36 11.16
C GLU A 6 10.51 -0.96 10.92
N ARG A 7 9.16 -0.97 10.98
CA ARG A 7 8.39 -2.21 11.12
C ARG A 7 7.89 -2.89 9.83
N LEU A 8 8.25 -2.37 8.65
CA LEU A 8 7.80 -2.91 7.35
C LEU A 8 8.92 -3.54 6.49
N SER A 9 10.07 -3.89 7.08
CA SER A 9 11.00 -4.80 6.39
C SER A 9 10.47 -6.24 6.50
N GLU A 10 10.08 -6.82 5.37
CA GLU A 10 9.85 -8.26 5.24
C GLU A 10 11.15 -9.01 5.60
N PRO A 11 11.14 -9.95 6.56
CA PRO A 11 12.30 -10.79 6.80
C PRO A 11 12.42 -11.83 5.69
N HIS A 12 13.63 -11.97 5.17
CA HIS A 12 14.05 -13.16 4.47
C HIS A 12 14.14 -14.29 5.51
N SER A 13 13.47 -15.40 5.23
CA SER A 13 13.48 -16.63 6.02
C SER A 13 14.88 -17.00 6.52
N ASP A 14 15.08 -16.95 7.84
CA ASP A 14 15.93 -17.87 8.59
C ASP A 14 15.26 -18.07 9.95
N SER A 15 14.98 -19.34 10.25
CA SER A 15 14.38 -19.84 11.47
C SER A 15 15.32 -19.67 12.66
N GLU A 16 14.84 -19.07 13.75
CA GLU A 16 15.23 -19.46 15.12
C GLU A 16 14.17 -18.94 16.11
N LEU A 17 13.73 -19.84 16.99
CA LEU A 17 12.67 -19.66 17.97
C LEU A 17 13.19 -18.88 19.18
N ALA A 18 12.45 -17.87 19.61
CA ALA A 18 12.37 -17.47 21.00
C ALA A 18 10.96 -16.94 21.27
N ASP A 19 10.26 -17.70 22.11
CA ASP A 19 8.95 -17.43 22.70
C ASP A 19 9.10 -16.27 23.70
N ASP A 20 8.26 -15.25 23.56
CA ASP A 20 7.86 -14.37 24.66
C ASP A 20 6.43 -13.90 24.35
N ASN A 21 5.50 -14.50 25.09
CA ASN A 21 4.08 -14.17 25.10
C ASN A 21 3.87 -12.89 25.92
N ASP A 22 3.54 -11.79 25.24
CA ASP A 22 2.72 -10.73 25.81
C ASP A 22 1.51 -10.55 24.88
N VAL A 23 0.41 -11.19 25.28
CA VAL A 23 -0.91 -11.01 24.66
C VAL A 23 -1.45 -9.68 25.16
N GLU A 24 -1.23 -8.62 24.39
CA GLU A 24 -2.09 -7.44 24.47
C GLU A 24 -3.26 -7.65 23.51
N ASP A 25 -4.45 -7.89 24.08
CA ASP A 25 -5.73 -7.79 23.38
C ASP A 25 -5.83 -6.38 22.78
N SER A 26 -5.48 -6.27 21.50
CA SER A 26 -5.61 -5.04 20.72
C SER A 26 -6.72 -5.26 19.70
N ASP A 27 -7.74 -4.43 19.82
CA ASP A 27 -8.96 -4.35 19.02
C ASP A 27 -8.64 -4.05 17.53
N GLY A 28 -8.02 -5.02 16.85
CA GLY A 28 -7.42 -4.87 15.53
C GLY A 28 -8.43 -4.69 14.39
N GLU A 29 -9.73 -4.79 14.68
CA GLU A 29 -10.78 -4.49 13.72
C GLU A 29 -10.90 -2.97 13.47
N ASP A 30 -10.76 -2.16 14.53
CA ASP A 30 -10.92 -0.70 14.47
C ASP A 30 -9.80 0.00 13.69
N GLU A 31 -8.56 -0.50 13.81
CA GLU A 31 -7.40 0.09 13.09
C GLU A 31 -7.51 -0.12 11.58
N ILE A 32 -7.99 -1.30 11.14
CA ILE A 32 -8.19 -1.60 9.72
C ILE A 32 -9.30 -0.72 9.13
N HIS A 33 -10.39 -0.53 9.88
CA HIS A 33 -11.47 0.37 9.49
C HIS A 33 -11.01 1.84 9.41
N GLY A 34 -10.13 2.27 10.32
CA GLY A 34 -9.46 3.58 10.26
C GLY A 34 -8.60 3.74 9.00
N ILE A 35 -7.73 2.77 8.71
CA ILE A 35 -6.87 2.79 7.52
C ILE A 35 -7.71 2.77 6.23
N LEU A 36 -8.80 1.99 6.20
CA LEU A 36 -9.73 1.97 5.06
C LEU A 36 -10.47 3.29 4.89
N ARG A 37 -10.88 3.96 5.97
CA ARG A 37 -11.50 5.30 5.94
C ARG A 37 -10.53 6.36 5.43
N ASP A 38 -9.26 6.28 5.84
CA ASP A 38 -8.20 7.21 5.43
C ASP A 38 -7.75 7.00 3.97
N LEU A 39 -7.71 5.74 3.51
CA LEU A 39 -7.36 5.41 2.12
C LEU A 39 -8.55 5.57 1.16
N TYR A 40 -9.76 5.35 1.65
CA TYR A 40 -11.01 5.34 0.88
C TYR A 40 -12.12 6.06 1.66
N PRO A 41 -12.23 7.38 1.49
CA PRO A 41 -13.19 8.18 2.25
C PRO A 41 -14.66 7.77 2.01
N ASN A 42 -14.98 7.00 0.97
CA ASN A 42 -16.33 6.51 0.66
C ASN A 42 -16.66 5.10 1.18
N PHE A 43 -15.79 4.49 1.99
CA PHE A 43 -15.99 3.12 2.50
C PHE A 43 -17.30 2.93 3.29
N ASP A 44 -17.82 3.99 3.92
CA ASP A 44 -19.07 3.99 4.70
C ASP A 44 -20.23 4.75 4.02
N ARG A 45 -20.34 4.80 2.69
CA ARG A 45 -21.51 5.43 2.04
C ARG A 45 -22.77 4.56 2.14
N ASP A 46 -23.33 4.49 3.34
CA ASP A 46 -24.79 4.45 3.49
C ASP A 46 -25.32 5.85 3.17
N ASN A 47 -26.16 5.93 2.13
CA ASN A 47 -27.07 7.01 1.75
C ASN A 47 -26.88 8.39 2.43
N ILE A 48 -26.13 9.28 1.79
CA ILE A 48 -26.39 10.73 1.90
C ILE A 48 -26.40 11.30 0.49
N GLU A 49 -27.61 11.55 -0.02
CA GLU A 49 -27.85 12.47 -1.13
C GLU A 49 -27.31 13.83 -0.72
N THR A 50 -26.22 14.26 -1.36
CA THR A 50 -25.74 15.63 -1.22
C THR A 50 -26.27 16.40 -2.41
N GLY A 51 -27.16 17.36 -2.12
CA GLY A 51 -27.84 18.21 -3.07
C GLY A 51 -26.87 18.95 -4.00
N GLY A 52 -27.36 19.15 -5.23
CA GLY A 52 -26.60 19.68 -6.36
C GLY A 52 -25.99 21.05 -6.10
N ASP A 53 -24.73 21.16 -6.48
CA ASP A 53 -24.09 22.40 -6.85
C ASP A 53 -23.72 22.28 -8.33
N ASP A 54 -24.12 23.27 -9.12
CA ASP A 54 -24.10 23.29 -10.57
C ASP A 54 -22.66 23.56 -11.07
N PHE A 55 -21.76 22.62 -10.78
CA PHE A 55 -20.45 22.57 -11.40
C PHE A 55 -20.60 21.91 -12.76
N VAL A 56 -20.13 22.59 -13.81
CA VAL A 56 -19.95 21.97 -15.13
C VAL A 56 -19.06 20.74 -14.91
N GLU A 57 -19.64 19.55 -15.00
CA GLU A 57 -18.90 18.30 -14.92
C GLU A 57 -17.98 18.23 -16.14
N GLU A 58 -16.74 18.70 -15.97
CA GLU A 58 -15.71 18.55 -16.98
C GLU A 58 -15.42 17.06 -17.14
N GLU A 59 -15.46 16.56 -18.38
CA GLU A 59 -15.24 15.14 -18.63
C GLU A 59 -13.91 14.69 -18.01
N PRO A 60 -13.89 13.55 -17.28
CA PRO A 60 -12.67 13.09 -16.67
C PRO A 60 -11.58 12.88 -17.72
N ASN A 61 -10.37 13.37 -17.46
CA ASN A 61 -9.23 13.07 -18.31
C ASN A 61 -8.99 11.53 -18.40
N PRO A 62 -8.26 11.04 -19.41
CA PRO A 62 -8.06 9.61 -19.63
C PRO A 62 -7.52 8.85 -18.41
N GLU A 63 -6.62 9.47 -17.64
CA GLU A 63 -6.06 8.90 -16.41
C GLU A 63 -7.11 8.77 -15.30
N ALA A 64 -7.94 9.79 -15.11
CA ALA A 64 -9.04 9.78 -14.16
C ALA A 64 -10.09 8.73 -14.55
N ASN A 65 -10.45 8.66 -15.83
CA ASN A 65 -11.35 7.63 -16.37
C ASN A 65 -10.82 6.21 -16.14
N LYS A 66 -9.52 5.98 -16.35
CA LYS A 66 -8.88 4.69 -16.03
C LYS A 66 -9.00 4.36 -14.54
N PHE A 67 -8.78 5.34 -13.67
CA PHE A 67 -8.89 5.16 -12.22
C PHE A 67 -10.34 4.86 -11.80
N TYR A 68 -11.33 5.59 -12.31
CA TYR A 68 -12.75 5.33 -12.00
C TYR A 68 -13.21 3.95 -12.48
N ARG A 69 -12.75 3.50 -13.65
CA ARG A 69 -13.02 2.13 -14.13
C ARG A 69 -12.45 1.09 -13.17
N LEU A 70 -11.20 1.28 -12.73
CA LEU A 70 -10.58 0.40 -11.74
C LEU A 70 -11.40 0.39 -10.44
N LEU A 71 -11.75 1.57 -9.90
CA LEU A 71 -12.59 1.67 -8.70
C LEU A 71 -13.90 0.90 -8.84
N LYS A 72 -14.59 1.04 -9.98
CA LYS A 72 -15.84 0.32 -10.23
C LYS A 72 -15.67 -1.20 -10.23
N ASP A 73 -14.55 -1.70 -10.75
CA ASP A 73 -14.22 -3.13 -10.72
C ASP A 73 -13.90 -3.62 -9.29
N PHE A 74 -13.52 -2.70 -8.40
CA PHE A 74 -13.19 -2.98 -6.99
C PHE A 74 -14.35 -2.82 -6.02
N ASP A 75 -15.33 -1.99 -6.38
CA ASP A 75 -16.64 -1.87 -5.73
C ASP A 75 -17.57 -3.05 -6.06
N GLN A 76 -17.07 -4.07 -6.76
CA GLN A 76 -17.80 -5.32 -6.94
C GLN A 76 -17.91 -6.09 -5.63
N LEU A 77 -19.06 -6.73 -5.44
CA LEU A 77 -19.27 -7.68 -4.36
C LEU A 77 -18.33 -8.87 -4.48
N LEU A 78 -17.99 -9.46 -3.34
CA LEU A 78 -17.11 -10.63 -3.29
C LEU A 78 -17.69 -11.82 -4.06
N TYR A 79 -19.02 -11.98 -4.04
CA TYR A 79 -19.80 -12.93 -4.81
C TYR A 79 -21.25 -12.45 -4.87
N GLU A 80 -22.07 -13.03 -5.74
CA GLU A 80 -23.49 -12.65 -5.93
C GLU A 80 -24.28 -12.77 -4.61
N GLY A 81 -25.03 -11.72 -4.23
CA GLY A 81 -25.78 -11.68 -2.97
C GLY A 81 -24.96 -11.46 -1.69
N SER A 82 -23.64 -11.24 -1.79
CA SER A 82 -22.81 -10.85 -0.65
C SER A 82 -23.07 -9.39 -0.23
N LYS A 83 -22.83 -9.06 1.05
CA LYS A 83 -22.74 -7.67 1.52
C LYS A 83 -21.29 -7.16 1.58
N ILE A 84 -20.32 -8.02 1.25
CA ILE A 84 -18.90 -7.74 1.42
C ILE A 84 -18.32 -7.40 0.05
N PHE A 85 -17.56 -6.30 -0.02
CA PHE A 85 -16.86 -5.88 -1.23
C PHE A 85 -15.53 -6.62 -1.43
N LYS A 86 -15.20 -6.91 -2.68
CA LYS A 86 -13.95 -7.54 -3.11
C LYS A 86 -12.72 -6.84 -2.52
N LEU A 87 -12.64 -5.53 -2.66
CA LEU A 87 -11.47 -4.76 -2.23
C LEU A 87 -11.29 -4.80 -0.71
N SER A 88 -12.37 -4.65 0.04
CA SER A 88 -12.37 -4.74 1.51
C SER A 88 -11.77 -6.05 1.98
N THR A 89 -12.24 -7.18 1.41
CA THR A 89 -11.72 -8.51 1.74
C THR A 89 -10.24 -8.66 1.41
N VAL A 90 -9.81 -8.22 0.22
CA VAL A 90 -8.40 -8.30 -0.19
C VAL A 90 -7.50 -7.51 0.74
N ILE A 91 -7.90 -6.29 1.15
CA ILE A 91 -7.13 -5.46 2.08
C ILE A 91 -7.03 -6.13 3.45
N LYS A 92 -8.15 -6.63 4.00
CA LYS A 92 -8.17 -7.35 5.28
C LYS A 92 -7.25 -8.57 5.26
N LEU A 93 -7.32 -9.39 4.20
CA LEU A 93 -6.46 -10.57 4.06
C LEU A 93 -4.98 -10.20 3.94
N LEU A 94 -4.63 -9.17 3.16
CA LEU A 94 -3.25 -8.70 3.04
C LEU A 94 -2.74 -8.11 4.35
N HIS A 95 -3.59 -7.45 5.12
CA HIS A 95 -3.25 -6.93 6.45
C HIS A 95 -2.93 -8.08 7.41
N ILE A 96 -3.79 -9.10 7.49
CA ILE A 96 -3.57 -10.31 8.29
C ILE A 96 -2.26 -10.99 7.89
N LYS A 97 -2.02 -11.15 6.58
CA LYS A 97 -0.76 -11.70 6.05
C LYS A 97 0.45 -10.93 6.59
N SER A 98 0.40 -9.60 6.54
CA SER A 98 1.48 -8.72 6.97
C SER A 98 1.72 -8.79 8.48
N ILE A 99 0.66 -8.72 9.29
CA ILE A 99 0.75 -8.85 10.75
C ILE A 99 1.26 -10.23 11.14
N GLY A 100 0.67 -11.28 10.57
CA GLY A 100 1.05 -12.67 10.83
C GLY A 100 2.38 -13.09 10.19
N ARG A 101 3.02 -12.24 9.39
CA ARG A 101 4.27 -12.51 8.66
C ARG A 101 4.21 -13.78 7.81
N TRP A 102 3.07 -14.06 7.20
CA TRP A 102 2.93 -15.26 6.39
C TRP A 102 3.77 -15.18 5.13
N SER A 103 4.31 -16.32 4.69
CA SER A 103 5.00 -16.41 3.40
C SER A 103 4.04 -16.17 2.23
N ASN A 104 4.57 -15.83 1.05
CA ASN A 104 3.73 -15.65 -0.15
C ASN A 104 3.11 -16.98 -0.60
N GLU A 105 3.81 -18.09 -0.37
CA GLU A 105 3.36 -19.44 -0.70
C GLU A 105 2.19 -19.85 0.20
N SER A 106 2.38 -19.79 1.52
CA SER A 106 1.33 -20.18 2.48
C SER A 106 0.07 -19.32 2.36
N PHE A 107 0.22 -18.01 2.10
CA PHE A 107 -0.93 -17.14 1.83
C PHE A 107 -1.64 -17.47 0.52
N THR A 108 -0.89 -17.86 -0.52
CA THR A 108 -1.49 -18.31 -1.79
C THR A 108 -2.27 -19.61 -1.59
N MET A 109 -1.77 -20.54 -0.78
CA MET A 109 -2.49 -21.76 -0.41
C MET A 109 -3.80 -21.43 0.33
N LEU A 110 -3.77 -20.50 1.28
CA LEU A 110 -5.00 -20.05 1.96
C LEU A 110 -6.02 -19.49 0.96
N LEU A 111 -5.59 -18.60 0.06
CA LEU A 111 -6.49 -17.97 -0.92
C LEU A 111 -7.17 -19.00 -1.81
N LYS A 112 -6.46 -20.07 -2.20
CA LYS A 112 -7.04 -21.16 -2.97
C LYS A 112 -8.12 -21.90 -2.19
N ILE A 113 -7.85 -22.30 -0.94
CA ILE A 113 -8.85 -22.96 -0.08
C ILE A 113 -10.08 -22.07 0.11
N LEU A 114 -9.87 -20.78 0.39
CA LEU A 114 -10.98 -19.84 0.54
C LEU A 114 -11.83 -19.76 -0.74
N LYS A 115 -11.19 -19.72 -1.90
CA LYS A 115 -11.87 -19.57 -3.18
C LYS A 115 -12.56 -20.86 -3.66
N GLU A 116 -11.91 -22.00 -3.48
CA GLU A 116 -12.34 -23.29 -4.03
C GLU A 116 -13.30 -24.04 -3.09
N ASP A 117 -13.10 -23.94 -1.77
CA ASP A 117 -13.83 -24.78 -0.80
C ASP A 117 -14.84 -23.99 0.05
N LEU A 118 -14.63 -22.68 0.25
CA LEU A 118 -15.39 -21.88 1.23
C LEU A 118 -16.29 -20.80 0.61
N LEU A 119 -16.04 -20.42 -0.64
CA LEU A 119 -16.81 -19.42 -1.36
C LEU A 119 -17.57 -20.06 -2.54
N PRO A 120 -18.63 -19.42 -3.03
CA PRO A 120 -19.30 -19.84 -4.27
C PRO A 120 -18.33 -19.81 -5.47
N ASP A 121 -18.58 -20.69 -6.45
CA ASP A 121 -17.74 -20.87 -7.64
C ASP A 121 -17.39 -19.56 -8.38
N GLU A 122 -18.35 -18.63 -8.43
CA GLU A 122 -18.21 -17.32 -9.09
C GLU A 122 -17.78 -16.20 -8.12
N SER A 123 -16.81 -16.48 -7.24
CA SER A 123 -16.27 -15.46 -6.33
C SER A 123 -15.16 -14.62 -6.95
N ASN A 124 -15.21 -13.32 -6.68
CA ASN A 124 -14.26 -12.31 -7.11
C ASN A 124 -12.95 -12.30 -6.29
N LEU A 125 -12.72 -13.31 -5.44
CA LEU A 125 -11.51 -13.40 -4.63
C LEU A 125 -10.28 -13.72 -5.51
N PRO A 126 -9.12 -13.08 -5.29
CA PRO A 126 -7.87 -13.45 -5.96
C PRO A 126 -7.44 -14.87 -5.61
N ALA A 127 -6.92 -15.61 -6.59
CA ALA A 127 -6.45 -16.98 -6.38
C ALA A 127 -5.00 -17.07 -5.86
N SER A 128 -4.29 -15.93 -5.78
CA SER A 128 -2.91 -15.89 -5.34
C SER A 128 -2.51 -14.57 -4.69
N TYR A 129 -1.41 -14.60 -3.93
CA TYR A 129 -0.78 -13.38 -3.41
C TYR A 129 -0.45 -12.38 -4.53
N TYR A 130 0.02 -12.86 -5.67
CA TYR A 130 0.43 -11.99 -6.78
C TYR A 130 -0.77 -11.27 -7.41
N GLU A 131 -1.89 -11.95 -7.57
CA GLU A 131 -3.15 -11.33 -8.03
C GLU A 131 -3.66 -10.30 -7.01
N ALA A 132 -3.69 -10.66 -5.71
CA ALA A 132 -4.07 -9.73 -4.65
C ALA A 132 -3.15 -8.50 -4.61
N LYS A 133 -1.84 -8.70 -4.75
CA LYS A 133 -0.85 -7.63 -4.82
C LYS A 133 -1.06 -6.76 -6.05
N LYS A 134 -1.35 -7.35 -7.22
CA LYS A 134 -1.60 -6.63 -8.47
C LYS A 134 -2.81 -5.71 -8.33
N ILE A 135 -3.88 -6.16 -7.68
CA ILE A 135 -5.06 -5.33 -7.35
C ILE A 135 -4.64 -4.05 -6.60
N ILE A 136 -3.86 -4.19 -5.54
CA ILE A 136 -3.36 -3.04 -4.76
C ILE A 136 -2.43 -2.15 -5.60
N GLN A 137 -1.62 -2.74 -6.49
CA GLN A 137 -0.75 -1.98 -7.39
C GLN A 137 -1.53 -1.18 -8.43
N ASP A 138 -2.54 -1.77 -9.05
CA ASP A 138 -3.39 -1.13 -10.06
C ASP A 138 -4.20 0.03 -9.44
N LEU A 139 -4.57 -0.09 -8.17
CA LEU A 139 -5.15 1.00 -7.37
C LEU A 139 -4.16 2.11 -7.03
N GLY A 140 -2.89 2.00 -7.43
CA GLY A 140 -1.85 2.99 -7.14
C GLY A 140 -1.47 3.03 -5.67
N LEU A 141 -1.70 1.96 -4.92
CA LEU A 141 -1.24 1.78 -3.54
C LEU A 141 0.11 1.05 -3.48
N SER A 142 0.78 0.94 -4.62
CA SER A 142 2.15 0.45 -4.69
C SER A 142 3.14 1.43 -4.07
N TYR A 143 4.32 0.90 -3.73
CA TYR A 143 5.47 1.67 -3.32
C TYR A 143 6.68 1.28 -4.16
N MET A 144 7.60 2.21 -4.33
CA MET A 144 8.90 2.02 -4.94
C MET A 144 9.93 1.77 -3.84
N LYS A 145 10.81 0.79 -4.03
CA LYS A 145 11.94 0.55 -3.13
C LYS A 145 13.11 1.38 -3.62
N ILE A 146 13.66 2.22 -2.74
CA ILE A 146 14.82 3.06 -3.01
C ILE A 146 15.89 2.72 -1.99
N ASP A 147 17.07 2.34 -2.46
CA ASP A 147 18.14 2.01 -1.54
C ASP A 147 18.65 3.27 -0.85
N ALA A 148 19.00 3.15 0.42
CA ALA A 148 19.54 4.24 1.22
C ALA A 148 20.91 3.90 1.77
N CYS A 149 21.75 4.91 1.95
CA CYS A 149 23.02 4.76 2.65
C CYS A 149 22.78 4.23 4.08
N LYS A 150 23.63 3.32 4.56
CA LYS A 150 23.60 2.82 5.94
C LYS A 150 23.55 3.95 6.98
N ASN A 151 24.27 5.05 6.72
CA ASN A 151 24.37 6.23 7.59
C ASN A 151 23.39 7.35 7.21
N ASP A 152 22.36 7.05 6.40
CA ASP A 152 21.30 7.98 5.98
C ASP A 152 21.79 9.25 5.25
N CYS A 153 23.01 9.23 4.69
CA CYS A 153 23.60 10.41 4.05
C CYS A 153 23.02 10.72 2.66
N MET A 154 22.55 9.69 1.94
CA MET A 154 21.99 9.83 0.59
C MET A 154 21.09 8.64 0.23
N LEU A 155 20.25 8.85 -0.77
CA LEU A 155 19.47 7.81 -1.46
C LEU A 155 20.15 7.46 -2.79
N TYR A 156 20.14 6.17 -3.14
CA TYR A 156 20.60 5.69 -4.43
C TYR A 156 19.48 5.82 -5.46
N TRP A 157 19.21 7.05 -5.92
CA TRP A 157 18.10 7.38 -6.81
C TRP A 157 18.54 8.30 -7.96
N LYS A 158 17.94 8.12 -9.14
CA LYS A 158 18.18 8.89 -10.37
C LYS A 158 19.64 8.74 -10.79
N ASP A 159 20.38 9.84 -10.85
CA ASP A 159 21.78 9.86 -11.27
C ASP A 159 22.68 9.02 -10.36
N ASP A 160 22.23 8.75 -9.13
CA ASP A 160 22.96 7.99 -8.11
C ASP A 160 22.55 6.52 -8.02
N GLU A 161 21.61 6.07 -8.86
CA GLU A 161 21.03 4.72 -8.79
C GLU A 161 22.05 3.60 -9.03
N LEU A 162 23.13 3.85 -9.78
CA LEU A 162 24.13 2.82 -10.09
C LEU A 162 25.30 2.79 -9.08
N LEU A 163 25.36 3.75 -8.16
CA LEU A 163 26.46 3.83 -7.20
C LEU A 163 26.45 2.62 -6.26
N GLN A 164 27.66 2.13 -5.99
CA GLN A 164 27.92 1.03 -5.06
C GLN A 164 28.35 1.55 -3.68
N PHE A 165 28.79 2.81 -3.60
CA PHE A 165 29.30 3.45 -2.39
C PHE A 165 28.68 4.85 -2.23
N CYS A 166 28.52 5.26 -0.98
CA CYS A 166 28.01 6.57 -0.63
C CYS A 166 29.03 7.66 -0.98
N LYS A 167 28.59 8.70 -1.71
CA LYS A 167 29.43 9.87 -2.06
C LYS A 167 29.88 10.69 -0.84
N VAL A 168 29.13 10.63 0.26
CA VAL A 168 29.37 11.45 1.46
C VAL A 168 30.28 10.74 2.46
N CYS A 169 30.02 9.47 2.77
CA CYS A 169 30.71 8.74 3.83
C CYS A 169 31.51 7.51 3.35
N GLY A 170 31.52 7.22 2.05
CA GLY A 170 32.24 6.07 1.47
C GLY A 170 31.67 4.70 1.82
N ALA A 171 30.60 4.61 2.62
CA ALA A 171 30.00 3.34 3.04
C ALA A 171 29.42 2.57 1.85
N SER A 172 29.58 1.24 1.86
CA SER A 172 28.96 0.34 0.88
C SER A 172 27.43 0.45 0.90
N ARG A 173 26.82 0.37 -0.29
CA ARG A 173 25.38 0.22 -0.48
C ARG A 173 24.87 -1.13 0.02
N TYR A 174 25.66 -2.18 -0.14
CA TYR A 174 25.24 -3.57 0.07
C TYR A 174 25.87 -4.18 1.32
N LYS A 175 25.11 -5.04 1.99
CA LYS A 175 25.59 -5.88 3.09
C LYS A 175 26.66 -6.85 2.57
N GLU A 176 27.72 -7.01 3.35
CA GLU A 176 28.74 -8.03 3.09
C GLU A 176 28.20 -9.41 3.47
N ASP A 177 28.27 -10.38 2.56
CA ASP A 177 27.96 -11.77 2.86
C ASP A 177 29.09 -12.37 3.70
N LYS A 178 28.92 -12.38 5.02
CA LYS A 178 29.86 -13.06 5.93
C LYS A 178 29.75 -14.59 5.91
N ARG A 179 28.84 -15.16 5.12
CA ARG A 179 28.56 -16.61 5.06
C ARG A 179 29.18 -17.32 3.85
N SER A 180 29.96 -16.63 3.02
CA SER A 180 30.58 -17.24 1.84
C SER A 180 31.88 -17.97 2.17
N GLU A 181 31.77 -19.09 2.86
CA GLU A 181 32.64 -20.23 2.55
C GLU A 181 31.83 -21.47 2.12
N GLU A 182 30.59 -21.69 2.59
CA GLU A 182 29.95 -22.99 2.32
C GLU A 182 28.51 -23.02 1.79
N ILE A 183 27.77 -21.91 1.68
CA ILE A 183 26.42 -21.98 1.09
C ILE A 183 26.22 -20.84 0.10
N LYS A 184 26.49 -21.13 -1.18
CA LYS A 184 26.04 -20.31 -2.31
C LYS A 184 24.51 -20.32 -2.33
N CYS A 185 23.90 -19.42 -1.58
CA CYS A 185 22.48 -19.11 -1.69
C CYS A 185 22.18 -18.79 -3.16
N ARG A 186 21.14 -19.43 -3.69
CA ARG A 186 20.80 -19.42 -5.11
C ARG A 186 20.60 -17.97 -5.59
N SER A 187 21.46 -17.55 -6.52
CA SER A 187 21.63 -16.21 -7.10
C SER A 187 22.36 -15.20 -6.20
N GLY A 188 23.57 -14.78 -6.61
CA GLY A 188 24.40 -13.76 -5.96
C GLY A 188 23.84 -12.35 -6.02
N LYS A 189 22.59 -12.17 -5.55
CA LYS A 189 21.91 -10.88 -5.49
C LYS A 189 22.41 -10.11 -4.28
N LYS A 190 23.08 -8.98 -4.52
CA LYS A 190 23.55 -8.08 -3.47
C LYS A 190 22.36 -7.50 -2.71
N ILE A 191 22.37 -7.60 -1.38
CA ILE A 191 21.29 -7.10 -0.52
C ILE A 191 21.67 -5.69 -0.01
N PRO A 192 20.88 -4.64 -0.27
CA PRO A 192 21.17 -3.30 0.21
C PRO A 192 21.12 -3.21 1.75
N TYR A 193 21.87 -2.28 2.34
CA TYR A 193 21.88 -2.08 3.78
C TYR A 193 20.54 -1.56 4.32
N LYS A 194 19.97 -0.56 3.64
CA LYS A 194 18.70 0.07 3.97
C LYS A 194 17.89 0.27 2.70
N ILE A 195 16.57 0.10 2.83
CA ILE A 195 15.60 0.33 1.76
C ILE A 195 14.56 1.31 2.30
N LEU A 196 14.36 2.41 1.58
CA LEU A 196 13.27 3.35 1.77
C LEU A 196 12.10 2.96 0.86
N SER A 197 10.91 2.81 1.44
CA SER A 197 9.67 2.65 0.68
C SER A 197 9.13 4.03 0.29
N TYR A 198 9.31 4.43 -0.96
CA TYR A 198 8.80 5.67 -1.52
C TYR A 198 7.43 5.46 -2.16
N PHE A 199 6.44 6.24 -1.73
CA PHE A 199 5.13 6.23 -2.35
C PHE A 199 5.00 7.44 -3.29
N SER A 200 4.73 7.16 -4.56
CA SER A 200 4.64 8.19 -5.59
C SER A 200 3.62 9.27 -5.24
N LEU A 201 4.08 10.51 -5.17
CA LEU A 201 3.24 11.65 -4.78
C LEU A 201 2.17 11.96 -5.82
N LYS A 202 2.49 11.93 -7.11
CA LYS A 202 1.57 12.32 -8.19
C LYS A 202 0.23 11.52 -8.17
N PRO A 203 0.22 10.18 -8.13
CA PRO A 203 -1.03 9.41 -8.01
C PRO A 203 -1.78 9.65 -6.70
N ARG A 204 -1.08 9.97 -5.60
CA ARG A 204 -1.72 10.29 -4.31
C ARG A 204 -2.41 11.64 -4.36
N LEU A 205 -1.73 12.66 -4.88
CA LEU A 205 -2.30 13.99 -5.06
C LEU A 205 -3.51 13.93 -6.00
N GLN A 206 -3.40 13.27 -7.15
CA GLN A 206 -4.53 13.08 -8.07
C GLN A 206 -5.77 12.52 -7.35
N ARG A 207 -5.61 11.48 -6.51
CA ARG A 207 -6.73 10.94 -5.71
C ARG A 207 -7.32 11.93 -4.71
N LEU A 208 -6.50 12.75 -4.07
CA LEU A 208 -6.99 13.79 -3.16
C LEU A 208 -7.83 14.84 -3.89
N PHE A 209 -7.49 15.17 -5.13
CA PHE A 209 -8.31 16.07 -5.97
C PHE A 209 -9.57 15.40 -6.51
N MET A 210 -9.55 14.08 -6.75
CA MET A 210 -10.69 13.32 -7.31
C MET A 210 -11.74 12.91 -6.26
N SER A 211 -11.39 12.89 -4.97
CA SER A 211 -12.29 12.50 -3.89
C SER A 211 -13.16 13.69 -3.48
N SER A 212 -14.49 13.53 -3.54
CA SER A 212 -15.46 14.58 -3.15
C SER A 212 -15.28 15.08 -1.72
N LYS A 213 -14.73 14.25 -0.82
CA LYS A 213 -14.49 14.64 0.58
C LYS A 213 -13.25 15.52 0.75
N THR A 214 -12.22 15.33 -0.08
CA THR A 214 -10.94 16.05 0.05
C THR A 214 -10.77 17.14 -0.99
N SER A 215 -11.49 17.09 -2.11
CA SER A 215 -11.34 18.03 -3.23
C SER A 215 -11.55 19.48 -2.80
N SER A 216 -12.55 19.75 -1.94
CA SER A 216 -12.83 21.09 -1.39
C SER A 216 -11.68 21.64 -0.55
N LEU A 217 -10.99 20.78 0.22
CA LEU A 217 -9.80 21.15 0.98
C LEU A 217 -8.61 21.40 0.04
N MET A 218 -8.49 20.63 -1.04
CA MET A 218 -7.41 20.78 -2.02
C MET A 218 -7.56 22.06 -2.86
N THR A 219 -8.79 22.54 -3.10
CA THR A 219 -9.09 23.76 -3.87
C THR A 219 -9.41 24.98 -3.00
N TRP A 220 -9.21 24.88 -1.68
CA TRP A 220 -9.50 25.96 -0.72
C TRP A 220 -8.88 27.33 -1.08
N HIS A 221 -7.69 27.31 -1.70
CA HIS A 221 -6.96 28.51 -2.12
C HIS A 221 -7.61 29.26 -3.30
N LEU A 222 -8.49 28.60 -4.06
CA LEU A 222 -9.24 29.21 -5.17
C LEU A 222 -10.60 29.73 -4.71
N THR A 223 -11.18 29.12 -3.67
CA THR A 223 -12.55 29.41 -3.21
C THR A 223 -12.63 30.46 -2.10
N ARG A 224 -11.49 30.90 -1.53
CA ARG A 224 -11.45 32.07 -0.64
C ARG A 224 -10.81 33.27 -1.35
N PRO A 225 -11.60 34.26 -1.81
CA PRO A 225 -11.04 35.54 -2.19
C PRO A 225 -10.35 36.13 -0.95
N ASN A 226 -9.14 36.66 -1.16
CA ASN A 226 -8.30 37.29 -0.15
C ASN A 226 -9.12 38.03 0.90
N PHE A 227 -8.84 37.77 2.18
CA PHE A 227 -9.10 38.74 3.24
C PHE A 227 -8.44 40.04 2.78
N GLN A 228 -9.24 40.97 2.26
CA GLN A 228 -8.82 42.34 2.03
C GLN A 228 -8.44 42.87 3.41
N THR A 229 -7.14 42.96 3.68
CA THR A 229 -6.64 43.81 4.76
C THR A 229 -7.03 45.22 4.39
N GLY A 230 -8.08 45.71 5.04
CA GLY A 230 -8.58 47.06 4.92
C GLY A 230 -7.50 48.09 5.23
N SER A 231 -7.68 49.22 4.54
CA SER A 231 -6.98 50.50 4.65
C SER A 231 -6.62 50.96 6.06
#